data_AF-A0AAU9K062-F1
#
_entry.id   AF-A0AAU9K062-F1
#
_cell.length_a   1.000
_cell.length_b   1.000
_cell.length_c   1.000
_cell.angle_alpha   90.00
_cell.angle_beta   90.00
_cell.angle_gamma   90.00
#
_symmetry.space_group_name_H-M   'P 1'
#
loop_
_entity.id
_entity.type
_entity.pdbx_description
1 polymer ?
#
loop_
_entity_poly.entity_id
_entity_poly.type
_entity_poly.pdbx_seq_one_letter_code
_entity_poly.pdbx_strand_id
1 'polypeptide(L)'
;MDEKVHFIKQGLPSEIVDFSLRCRRQALLLIIFSVICLIITIANLITISFHTLYSGIIELFTCLIGVAVGILGLRAAQFQKLSIVRRYKYCIIIYAIYFVLSTVATGLIEFISYLMSSKGAAEASIIGITLSIIVLISLPVCWWCSVSAIIYARNLENYERNPYDTGEVIEKVSTDIGGSSLNPIRGSMINI
;
A
#
# COMPACT_ATOMS: atom_id res chain seq x y z
N MET A 1 -13.65 32.92 -37.19
CA MET A 1 -14.11 32.62 -35.81
C MET A 1 -13.30 31.42 -35.37
N ASP A 2 -12.35 31.64 -34.48
CA ASP A 2 -11.48 30.59 -33.96
C ASP A 2 -12.24 29.82 -32.89
N GLU A 3 -12.70 28.62 -33.23
CA GLU A 3 -13.23 27.68 -32.23
C GLU A 3 -12.10 27.27 -31.30
N LYS A 4 -12.17 27.74 -30.04
CA LYS A 4 -11.37 27.20 -28.95
C LYS A 4 -11.84 25.77 -28.69
N VAL A 5 -11.11 24.80 -29.23
CA VAL A 5 -11.23 23.38 -28.88
C VAL A 5 -10.92 23.24 -27.39
N HIS A 6 -11.96 23.14 -26.57
CA HIS A 6 -11.83 22.74 -25.18
C HIS A 6 -11.48 21.24 -25.16
N PHE A 7 -10.19 20.93 -25.08
CA PHE A 7 -9.74 19.57 -24.79
C PHE A 7 -10.21 19.21 -23.37
N ILE A 8 -11.28 18.42 -23.29
CA ILE A 8 -11.64 17.72 -22.07
C ILE A 8 -10.44 16.84 -21.75
N LYS A 9 -9.78 17.13 -20.63
CA LYS A 9 -8.66 16.32 -20.12
C LYS A 9 -9.18 14.89 -20.03
N GLN A 10 -8.63 13.97 -20.84
CA GLN A 10 -8.97 12.55 -20.77
C GLN A 10 -8.93 12.13 -19.29
N GLY A 11 -9.98 11.42 -18.84
CA GLY A 11 -9.95 10.77 -17.55
C GLY A 11 -8.71 9.88 -17.43
N LEU A 12 -8.26 9.61 -16.21
CA LEU A 12 -7.22 8.61 -16.03
C LEU A 12 -7.74 7.27 -16.58
N PRO A 13 -6.94 6.51 -17.34
CA PRO A 13 -7.37 5.23 -17.87
C PRO A 13 -7.84 4.32 -16.73
N SER A 14 -8.91 3.58 -16.97
CA SER A 14 -9.55 2.64 -16.04
C SER A 14 -8.53 1.73 -15.35
N GLU A 15 -7.49 1.28 -16.07
CA GLU A 15 -6.39 0.50 -15.49
C GLU A 15 -5.67 1.25 -14.35
N ILE A 16 -5.36 2.54 -14.51
CA ILE A 16 -4.68 3.34 -13.49
C ILE A 16 -5.57 3.54 -12.26
N VAL A 17 -6.89 3.68 -12.47
CA VAL A 17 -7.88 3.79 -11.38
C VAL A 17 -7.96 2.47 -10.61
N ASP A 18 -8.02 1.33 -11.31
CA ASP A 18 -8.04 0.01 -10.69
C ASP A 18 -6.76 -0.30 -9.91
N PHE A 19 -5.59 0.04 -10.46
CA PHE A 19 -4.32 -0.11 -9.75
C PHE A 19 -4.21 0.81 -8.54
N SER A 20 -4.75 2.04 -8.62
CA SER A 20 -4.83 2.96 -7.48
C SER A 20 -5.70 2.36 -6.35
N LEU A 21 -6.84 1.76 -6.67
CA LEU A 21 -7.69 1.09 -5.69
C LEU A 21 -7.01 -0.13 -5.04
N ARG A 22 -6.32 -0.96 -5.85
CA ARG A 22 -5.52 -2.09 -5.35
C ARG A 22 -4.40 -1.62 -4.42
N CYS A 23 -3.68 -0.58 -4.82
CA CYS A 23 -2.62 0.04 -4.02
C CYS A 23 -3.17 0.55 -2.68
N ARG A 24 -4.37 1.15 -2.67
CA ARG A 24 -5.04 1.57 -1.44
C ARG A 24 -5.37 0.40 -0.51
N ARG A 25 -5.92 -0.69 -1.04
CA ARG A 25 -6.23 -1.90 -0.26
C ARG A 25 -4.96 -2.54 0.31
N GLN A 26 -3.91 -2.65 -0.50
CA GLN A 26 -2.60 -3.17 -0.08
C GLN A 26 -1.95 -2.30 0.99
N ALA A 27 -1.99 -0.98 0.84
CA ALA A 27 -1.51 -0.05 1.85
C ALA A 27 -2.26 -0.17 3.18
N LEU A 28 -3.58 -0.33 3.14
CA LEU A 28 -4.39 -0.59 4.35
C LEU A 28 -4.02 -1.92 5.01
N LEU A 29 -3.89 -3.00 4.22
CA LEU A 29 -3.48 -4.31 4.73
C LEU A 29 -2.11 -4.24 5.40
N LEU A 30 -1.15 -3.53 4.79
CA LEU A 30 0.17 -3.32 5.37
C LEU A 30 0.09 -2.58 6.71
N ILE A 31 -0.71 -1.51 6.80
CA ILE A 31 -0.89 -0.77 8.06
C ILE A 31 -1.50 -1.67 9.13
N ILE A 32 -2.60 -2.36 8.82
CA ILE A 32 -3.29 -3.25 9.77
C ILE A 32 -2.31 -4.32 10.27
N PHE A 33 -1.59 -4.95 9.35
CA PHE A 33 -0.63 -5.99 9.70
C PHE A 33 0.51 -5.45 10.57
N SER A 34 1.10 -4.32 10.21
CA SER A 34 2.15 -3.68 11.00
C SER A 34 1.68 -3.25 12.39
N VAL A 35 0.43 -2.81 12.53
CA VAL A 35 -0.17 -2.47 13.84
C VAL A 35 -0.39 -3.72 14.69
N ILE A 36 -0.86 -4.82 14.10
CA ILE A 36 -1.02 -6.10 14.82
C ILE A 36 0.34 -6.59 15.32
N CYS A 37 1.37 -6.59 14.46
CA CYS A 37 2.73 -6.94 14.87
C CYS A 37 3.24 -6.01 15.97
N LEU A 38 3.01 -4.69 15.88
CA LEU A 38 3.42 -3.74 16.91
C LEU A 38 2.80 -4.06 18.28
N ILE A 39 1.51 -4.40 18.32
CA ILE A 39 0.82 -4.77 19.56
C ILE A 39 1.40 -6.06 20.14
N ILE A 40 1.63 -7.08 19.31
CA ILE A 40 2.23 -8.36 19.73
C ILE A 40 3.64 -8.13 20.27
N THR A 41 4.47 -7.35 19.58
CA THR A 41 5.84 -7.05 20.01
C THR A 41 5.87 -6.28 21.32
N ILE A 42 4.97 -5.30 21.52
CA ILE A 42 4.86 -4.57 22.80
C ILE A 42 4.43 -5.53 23.93
N ALA A 43 3.43 -6.38 23.69
CA ALA A 43 2.99 -7.37 24.68
C ALA A 43 4.13 -8.32 25.07
N ASN A 44 4.91 -8.79 24.09
CA ASN A 44 6.06 -9.64 24.31
C ASN A 44 7.18 -8.91 25.08
N LEU A 45 7.48 -7.66 24.76
CA LEU A 45 8.49 -6.85 25.46
C LEU A 45 8.18 -6.65 26.95
N ILE A 46 6.90 -6.59 27.33
CA ILE A 46 6.48 -6.45 28.74
C ILE A 46 6.73 -7.75 29.53
N THR A 47 6.73 -8.90 28.84
CA THR A 47 6.74 -10.22 29.48
C THR A 47 8.12 -10.89 29.59
N ILE A 48 9.15 -10.44 28.86
CA ILE A 48 10.37 -11.24 28.67
C ILE A 48 11.66 -10.61 29.27
N SER A 49 12.61 -11.49 29.59
CA SER A 49 14.02 -11.27 29.98
C SER A 49 14.81 -10.33 29.05
N PHE A 50 15.84 -9.66 29.61
CA PHE A 50 16.74 -8.70 28.93
C PHE A 50 17.32 -9.18 27.58
N HIS A 51 17.48 -10.49 27.35
CA HIS A 51 18.10 -11.01 26.11
C HIS A 51 17.19 -10.93 24.88
N THR A 52 15.86 -10.96 25.04
CA THR A 52 14.90 -10.79 23.92
C THR A 52 14.46 -9.33 23.74
N LEU A 53 14.99 -8.42 24.57
CA LEU A 53 14.73 -6.99 24.42
C LEU A 53 15.23 -6.47 23.06
N TYR A 54 16.38 -6.98 22.60
CA TYR A 54 16.98 -6.57 21.33
C TYR A 54 16.17 -7.04 20.11
N SER A 55 15.67 -8.28 20.10
CA SER A 55 14.79 -8.78 19.05
C SER A 55 13.48 -7.99 19.00
N GLY A 56 12.88 -7.72 20.16
CA GLY A 56 11.67 -6.91 20.26
C GLY A 56 11.85 -5.46 19.78
N ILE A 57 12.98 -4.82 20.06
CA ILE A 57 13.25 -3.45 19.57
C ILE A 57 13.37 -3.43 18.03
N ILE A 58 14.09 -4.39 17.44
CA ILE A 58 14.25 -4.49 15.98
C ILE A 58 12.89 -4.69 15.30
N GLU A 59 12.05 -5.56 15.86
CA GLU A 59 10.71 -5.82 15.35
C GLU A 59 9.79 -4.59 15.48
N LEU A 60 9.90 -3.85 16.59
CA LEU A 60 9.15 -2.60 16.81
C LEU A 60 9.50 -1.54 15.75
N PHE A 61 10.79 -1.32 15.46
CA PHE A 61 11.21 -0.41 14.39
C PHE A 61 10.70 -0.87 13.02
N THR A 62 10.74 -2.18 12.76
CA THR A 62 10.23 -2.76 11.51
C THR A 62 8.74 -2.49 11.34
N CYS A 63 7.94 -2.65 12.39
CA CYS A 63 6.52 -2.34 12.36
C CYS A 63 6.24 -0.85 12.10
N LEU A 64 6.97 0.05 12.77
CA LEU A 64 6.82 1.50 12.58
C LEU A 64 7.14 1.93 11.14
N ILE A 65 8.21 1.38 10.56
CA ILE A 65 8.55 1.63 9.15
C ILE A 65 7.43 1.11 8.24
N GLY A 66 6.87 -0.07 8.52
CA GLY A 66 5.74 -0.64 7.78
C GLY A 66 4.52 0.27 7.76
N VAL A 67 4.14 0.84 8.92
CA VAL A 67 3.05 1.83 9.00
C VAL A 67 3.37 3.07 8.15
N ALA A 68 4.58 3.62 8.24
CA ALA A 68 4.97 4.80 7.47
C ALA A 68 4.92 4.54 5.95
N VAL A 69 5.37 3.38 5.51
CA VAL A 69 5.32 2.95 4.10
C VAL A 69 3.88 2.75 3.64
N GLY A 70 3.02 2.17 4.49
CA GLY A 70 1.59 2.05 4.22
C GLY A 70 0.90 3.40 4.06
N ILE A 71 1.19 4.38 4.93
CA ILE A 71 0.67 5.75 4.80
C ILE A 71 1.14 6.39 3.49
N LEU A 72 2.40 6.18 3.08
CA LEU A 72 2.90 6.65 1.80
C LEU A 72 2.16 6.00 0.63
N GLY A 73 1.80 4.71 0.73
CA GLY A 73 0.96 4.01 -0.25
C GLY A 73 -0.44 4.59 -0.38
N LEU A 74 -1.08 4.93 0.74
CA LEU A 74 -2.36 5.66 0.73
C LEU A 74 -2.26 7.01 0.02
N ARG A 75 -1.19 7.77 0.31
CA ARG A 75 -0.94 9.05 -0.37
C ARG A 75 -0.68 8.85 -1.86
N ALA A 76 0.09 7.84 -2.24
CA ALA A 76 0.34 7.51 -3.64
C ALA A 76 -0.96 7.19 -4.39
N ALA A 77 -1.85 6.40 -3.78
CA ALA A 77 -3.16 6.08 -4.34
C ALA A 77 -4.09 7.30 -4.43
N GLN A 78 -4.08 8.19 -3.43
CA GLN A 78 -4.95 9.38 -3.39
C GLN A 78 -4.54 10.45 -4.40
N PHE A 79 -3.24 10.77 -4.48
CA PHE A 79 -2.77 11.87 -5.32
C PHE A 79 -2.49 11.44 -6.76
N GLN A 80 -2.19 10.16 -6.99
CA GLN A 80 -1.92 9.60 -8.32
C GLN A 80 -0.84 10.38 -9.12
N LYS A 81 0.09 11.03 -8.41
CA LYS A 81 1.22 11.78 -9.00
C LYS A 81 2.42 10.87 -9.14
N LEU A 82 3.04 10.83 -10.32
CA LEU A 82 4.18 9.95 -10.58
C LEU A 82 5.35 10.14 -9.59
N SER A 83 5.61 11.38 -9.16
CA SER A 83 6.65 11.67 -8.16
C SER A 83 6.39 10.98 -6.82
N ILE A 84 5.14 10.90 -6.37
CA ILE A 84 4.74 10.26 -5.12
C ILE A 84 4.72 8.73 -5.30
N VAL A 85 4.19 8.25 -6.42
CA VAL A 85 4.13 6.81 -6.74
C VAL A 85 5.53 6.21 -6.85
N ARG A 86 6.49 6.92 -7.47
CA ARG A 86 7.89 6.50 -7.52
C ARG A 86 8.50 6.40 -6.13
N ARG A 87 8.28 7.40 -5.26
CA ARG A 87 8.76 7.35 -3.86
C ARG A 87 8.18 6.15 -3.13
N TYR A 88 6.87 5.91 -3.26
CA TYR A 88 6.23 4.74 -2.68
C TYR A 88 6.85 3.42 -3.18
N LYS A 89 7.05 3.29 -4.50
CA LYS A 89 7.72 2.11 -5.11
C LYS A 89 9.08 1.84 -4.47
N TYR A 90 9.94 2.84 -4.32
CA TYR A 90 11.25 2.65 -3.69
C TYR A 90 11.12 2.29 -2.20
N CYS A 91 10.25 2.99 -1.48
CA CYS A 91 10.03 2.73 -0.05
C CYS A 91 9.49 1.32 0.22
N ILE A 92 8.54 0.82 -0.56
CA ILE A 92 7.98 -0.53 -0.35
C ILE A 92 9.00 -1.64 -0.67
N ILE A 93 9.84 -1.45 -1.68
CA ILE A 93 10.91 -2.41 -2.02
C ILE A 93 11.96 -2.44 -0.92
N ILE A 94 12.44 -1.26 -0.48
CA ILE A 94 13.43 -1.16 0.61
C ILE A 94 12.85 -1.77 1.89
N TYR A 95 11.58 -1.46 2.21
CA TYR A 95 10.90 -2.02 3.36
C TYR A 95 10.77 -3.54 3.28
N ALA A 96 10.41 -4.10 2.11
CA ALA A 96 10.30 -5.54 1.94
C ALA A 96 11.63 -6.24 2.20
N ILE A 97 12.74 -5.71 1.67
CA ILE A 97 14.09 -6.23 1.93
C ILE A 97 14.46 -6.11 3.40
N TYR A 98 14.26 -4.92 3.98
CA TYR A 98 14.53 -4.66 5.39
C TYR A 98 13.73 -5.61 6.31
N PHE A 99 12.44 -5.79 6.04
CA PHE A 99 11.57 -6.70 6.77
C PHE A 99 12.11 -8.14 6.76
N VAL A 100 12.51 -8.65 5.59
CA VAL A 100 13.10 -10.00 5.48
C VAL A 100 14.35 -10.11 6.34
N LEU A 101 15.28 -9.15 6.20
CA LEU A 101 16.55 -9.15 6.94
C LEU A 101 16.32 -9.07 8.45
N SER A 102 15.46 -8.15 8.90
CA SER A 102 15.09 -8.01 10.31
C SER A 102 14.49 -9.30 10.86
N THR A 103 13.60 -9.95 10.10
CA THR A 103 12.92 -11.16 10.60
C THR A 103 13.85 -12.36 10.66
N VAL A 104 14.76 -12.51 9.69
CA VAL A 104 15.81 -13.54 9.74
C VAL A 104 16.76 -13.29 10.91
N ALA A 105 17.18 -12.04 11.13
CA ALA A 105 18.06 -11.68 12.25
C ALA A 105 17.38 -11.98 13.60
N THR A 106 16.13 -11.58 13.77
CA THR A 106 15.35 -11.89 14.98
C THR A 106 15.21 -13.40 15.18
N GLY A 107 14.87 -14.15 14.13
CA GLY A 107 14.78 -15.61 14.20
C GLY A 107 16.10 -16.28 14.61
N LEU A 108 17.24 -15.79 14.10
CA LEU A 108 18.57 -16.28 14.49
C LEU A 108 18.91 -15.95 15.95
N ILE A 109 18.61 -14.74 16.42
CA ILE A 109 18.84 -14.32 17.81
C ILE A 109 18.03 -15.19 18.77
N GLU A 110 16.75 -15.43 18.47
CA GLU A 110 15.88 -16.29 19.27
C GLU A 110 16.37 -17.76 19.25
N PHE A 111 16.81 -18.26 18.10
CA PHE A 111 17.36 -19.61 17.99
C PHE A 111 18.66 -19.79 18.79
N ILE A 112 19.57 -18.81 18.74
CA ILE A 112 20.79 -18.82 19.56
C ILE A 112 20.46 -18.73 21.05
N SER A 113 19.50 -17.87 21.41
CA SER A 113 19.03 -17.72 22.80
C SER A 113 18.41 -19.02 23.32
N TYR A 114 17.70 -19.75 22.47
CA TYR A 114 17.19 -21.09 22.76
C TYR A 114 18.32 -22.09 23.03
N LEU A 115 19.33 -22.17 22.16
CA LEU A 115 20.48 -23.08 22.34
C LEU A 115 21.28 -22.79 23.62
N MET A 116 21.28 -21.54 24.08
CA MET A 116 21.98 -21.12 25.30
C MET A 116 21.13 -21.20 26.59
N SER A 117 19.81 -21.41 26.49
CA SER A 117 18.89 -21.43 27.62
C SER A 117 18.83 -22.80 28.30
N SER A 118 18.92 -22.83 29.64
CA SER A 118 18.63 -24.02 30.47
C SER A 118 17.13 -24.19 30.79
N LYS A 119 16.27 -23.27 30.32
CA LYS A 119 14.81 -23.32 30.51
C LYS A 119 14.14 -24.17 29.42
N GLY A 120 13.07 -24.87 29.83
CA GLY A 120 12.42 -25.93 29.07
C GLY A 120 11.93 -25.54 27.67
N ALA A 121 12.02 -26.48 26.74
CA ALA A 121 11.81 -26.30 25.31
C ALA A 121 10.43 -25.77 24.87
N ALA A 122 9.43 -25.76 25.76
CA ALA A 122 8.05 -25.43 25.43
C ALA A 122 7.82 -23.92 25.21
N GLU A 123 8.37 -23.02 26.06
CA GLU A 123 8.11 -21.57 25.96
C GLU A 123 8.80 -20.95 24.73
N ALA A 124 10.03 -21.36 24.44
CA ALA A 124 10.76 -20.91 23.26
C ALA A 124 10.12 -21.41 21.94
N SER A 125 9.47 -22.58 21.96
CA SER A 125 8.80 -23.14 20.79
C SER A 125 7.60 -22.28 20.35
N ILE A 126 6.83 -21.72 21.30
CA ILE A 126 5.66 -20.89 21.00
C ILE A 126 6.06 -19.57 20.32
N ILE A 127 7.13 -18.93 20.82
CA ILE A 127 7.66 -17.69 20.23
C ILE A 127 8.19 -17.96 18.80
N GLY A 128 8.96 -19.04 18.61
CA GLY A 128 9.49 -19.41 17.30
C GLY A 128 8.40 -19.74 16.27
N ILE A 129 7.33 -20.45 16.68
CA ILE A 129 6.17 -20.73 15.82
C ILE A 129 5.45 -19.43 15.46
N THR A 130 5.25 -18.53 16.42
CA THR A 130 4.58 -17.25 16.20
C THR A 130 5.35 -16.39 15.18
N LEU A 131 6.67 -16.26 15.34
CA LEU A 131 7.53 -15.54 14.39
C LEU A 131 7.52 -16.20 13.01
N SER A 132 7.52 -17.53 12.94
CA SER A 132 7.49 -18.25 11.66
C SER A 132 6.17 -18.02 10.90
N ILE A 133 5.04 -18.00 11.60
CA ILE A 133 3.72 -17.68 11.01
C ILE A 133 3.70 -16.24 10.49
N ILE A 134 4.24 -15.29 11.26
CA ILE A 134 4.37 -13.90 10.85
C ILE A 134 5.18 -13.80 9.55
N VAL A 135 6.33 -14.47 9.45
CA VAL A 135 7.14 -14.54 8.21
C VAL A 135 6.34 -15.08 7.03
N LEU A 136 5.68 -16.23 7.22
CA LEU A 136 4.93 -16.95 6.19
C LEU A 136 3.83 -16.09 5.57
N ILE A 137 3.19 -15.22 6.35
CA ILE A 137 2.13 -14.32 5.89
C ILE A 137 2.70 -13.01 5.34
N SER A 138 3.72 -12.45 5.99
CA SER A 138 4.26 -11.13 5.66
C SER A 138 5.02 -11.12 4.33
N LEU A 139 5.77 -12.18 4.03
CA LEU A 139 6.57 -12.25 2.81
C LEU A 139 5.72 -12.19 1.53
N PRO A 140 4.64 -13.00 1.38
CA PRO A 140 3.72 -12.87 0.26
C PRO A 140 3.08 -11.49 0.14
N VAL A 141 2.70 -10.88 1.27
CA VAL A 141 2.10 -9.53 1.29
C VAL A 141 3.10 -8.49 0.79
N CYS A 142 4.31 -8.46 1.36
CA CYS A 142 5.37 -7.53 0.95
C CYS A 142 5.77 -7.71 -0.52
N TRP A 143 5.86 -8.96 -0.99
CA TRP A 143 6.12 -9.28 -2.39
C TRP A 143 5.00 -8.73 -3.29
N TRP A 144 3.75 -9.03 -2.94
CA TRP A 144 2.60 -8.61 -3.73
C TRP A 144 2.46 -7.09 -3.80
N CYS A 145 2.66 -6.38 -2.68
CA CYS A 145 2.72 -4.93 -2.62
C CYS A 145 3.85 -4.36 -3.50
N SER A 146 5.03 -4.98 -3.47
CA SER A 146 6.19 -4.53 -4.27
C SER A 146 5.94 -4.67 -5.76
N VAL A 147 5.44 -5.84 -6.21
CA VAL A 147 5.10 -6.08 -7.61
C VAL A 147 4.03 -5.11 -8.09
N SER A 148 2.98 -4.90 -7.29
CA SER A 148 1.88 -4.00 -7.65
C SER A 148 2.34 -2.55 -7.75
N ALA A 149 3.22 -2.09 -6.85
CA ALA A 149 3.79 -0.75 -6.90
C ALA A 149 4.69 -0.54 -8.14
N ILE A 150 5.43 -1.56 -8.57
CA ILE A 150 6.24 -1.51 -9.79
C ILE A 150 5.35 -1.35 -11.02
N ILE A 151 4.32 -2.19 -11.15
CA ILE A 151 3.38 -2.15 -12.29
C ILE A 151 2.65 -0.80 -12.30
N TYR A 152 2.15 -0.34 -11.15
CA TYR A 152 1.46 0.93 -11.05
C TYR A 152 2.33 2.12 -11.47
N ALA A 153 3.58 2.17 -10.99
CA ALA A 153 4.51 3.24 -11.38
C ALA A 153 4.84 3.21 -12.88
N ARG A 154 4.97 2.02 -13.47
CA ARG A 154 5.25 1.86 -14.90
C ARG A 154 4.07 2.32 -15.75
N ASN A 155 2.84 1.95 -15.39
CA ASN A 155 1.65 2.36 -16.12
C ASN A 155 1.41 3.86 -16.04
N LEU A 156 1.61 4.45 -14.85
CA LEU A 156 1.49 5.89 -14.67
C LEU A 156 2.59 6.67 -15.43
N GLU A 157 3.81 6.12 -15.48
CA GLU A 157 4.91 6.71 -16.27
C GLU A 157 4.65 6.65 -17.78
N ASN A 158 4.10 5.54 -18.27
CA ASN A 158 3.72 5.40 -19.67
C ASN A 158 2.59 6.38 -20.04
N TYR A 159 1.59 6.54 -19.17
CA TYR A 159 0.50 7.49 -19.38
C TYR A 159 0.99 8.96 -19.38
N GLU A 160 1.85 9.34 -18.42
CA GLU A 160 2.39 10.71 -18.39
C GLU A 160 3.29 11.02 -19.61
N ARG A 161 3.95 10.01 -20.20
CA ARG A 161 4.79 10.16 -21.39
C ARG A 161 4.01 10.12 -22.70
N ASN A 162 3.04 9.22 -22.82
CA ASN A 162 2.28 8.95 -24.04
C ASN A 162 0.77 8.97 -23.73
N PRO A 163 0.17 10.15 -23.42
CA PRO A 163 -1.24 10.23 -23.04
C PRO A 163 -2.19 9.74 -24.14
N TYR A 164 -1.82 9.92 -25.41
CA TYR A 164 -2.66 9.59 -26.58
C TYR A 164 -2.56 8.13 -27.05
N ASP A 165 -1.55 7.37 -26.60
CA ASP A 165 -1.40 5.95 -26.97
C ASP A 165 -2.27 5.03 -26.09
N THR A 166 -2.71 5.51 -24.93
CA THR A 166 -3.50 4.70 -23.97
C THR A 166 -4.97 4.54 -24.35
N GLY A 167 -5.43 5.17 -25.44
CA GLY A 167 -6.52 4.66 -26.26
C GLY A 167 -7.85 4.34 -25.56
N GLU A 168 -8.19 4.97 -24.43
CA GLU A 168 -9.60 5.07 -24.08
C GLU A 168 -10.25 5.99 -25.11
N VAL A 169 -10.87 5.34 -26.11
CA VAL A 169 -11.81 5.96 -27.03
C VAL A 169 -12.84 6.65 -26.15
N ILE A 170 -12.72 7.96 -25.99
CA ILE A 170 -13.83 8.78 -25.54
C ILE A 170 -14.89 8.50 -26.60
N GLU A 171 -15.93 7.75 -26.24
CA GLU A 171 -17.18 7.76 -27.01
C GLU A 171 -17.49 9.24 -27.19
N LYS A 172 -17.32 9.73 -28.43
CA LYS A 172 -17.75 11.06 -28.79
C LYS A 172 -19.24 11.06 -28.48
N VAL A 173 -19.63 11.74 -27.40
CA VAL A 173 -21.01 12.18 -27.26
C VAL A 173 -21.26 13.00 -28.52
N SER A 174 -21.98 12.39 -29.46
CA SER A 174 -22.27 12.97 -30.76
C SER A 174 -22.81 14.38 -30.53
N THR A 175 -22.11 15.37 -31.04
CA THR A 175 -22.55 16.76 -31.17
C THR A 175 -23.65 16.88 -32.23
N ASP A 176 -24.67 16.02 -32.15
CA ASP A 176 -25.88 16.03 -32.99
C ASP A 176 -27.11 16.50 -32.20
N ILE A 177 -26.92 17.17 -31.06
CA ILE A 177 -27.98 17.92 -30.38
C ILE A 177 -27.74 19.41 -30.59
N GLY A 178 -27.63 19.80 -31.86
CA GLY A 178 -28.02 21.13 -32.30
C GLY A 178 -29.53 21.14 -32.47
N GLY A 179 -30.27 21.48 -31.41
CA GLY A 179 -31.73 21.45 -31.42
C GLY A 179 -32.37 22.09 -30.20
N SER A 180 -32.27 23.42 -30.14
CA SER A 180 -33.23 24.37 -29.55
C SER A 180 -34.18 23.87 -28.43
N SER A 181 -33.98 24.34 -27.20
CA SER A 181 -34.96 25.26 -26.60
C SER A 181 -34.39 25.87 -25.32
N LEU A 182 -34.42 27.20 -25.27
CA LEU A 182 -34.61 27.91 -24.02
C LEU A 182 -35.87 27.35 -23.35
N ASN A 183 -35.77 26.95 -22.08
CA ASN A 183 -36.87 27.27 -21.18
C ASN A 183 -36.35 27.66 -19.79
N PRO A 184 -36.79 28.81 -19.26
CA PRO A 184 -36.25 29.42 -18.06
C PRO A 184 -36.79 28.76 -16.80
N ILE A 185 -36.05 28.96 -15.71
CA ILE A 185 -36.50 28.73 -14.33
C ILE A 185 -37.88 29.40 -14.11
N ARG A 186 -38.89 28.61 -13.71
CA ARG A 186 -40.11 29.14 -13.07
C ARG A 186 -40.62 28.12 -12.05
N GLY A 187 -40.64 28.52 -10.78
CA GLY A 187 -41.22 27.72 -9.71
C GLY A 187 -42.72 27.54 -9.88
N SER A 188 -43.24 26.42 -9.39
CA SER A 188 -44.56 26.32 -8.75
C SER A 188 -44.76 24.93 -8.14
N MET A 189 -45.08 24.94 -6.85
CA MET A 189 -45.95 24.01 -6.12
C MET A 189 -45.78 22.50 -6.33
N ILE A 190 -45.32 21.81 -5.28
CA ILE A 190 -45.79 20.46 -4.96
C ILE A 190 -46.62 20.57 -3.69
N ASN A 191 -47.93 20.35 -3.84
CA ASN A 191 -48.84 20.01 -2.74
C ASN A 191 -48.54 18.58 -2.31
N ILE A 192 -48.13 18.38 -1.05
CA ILE A 192 -48.51 17.24 -0.19
C ILE A 192 -48.67 17.79 1.22
#